data_AF-A0A848TXF0-F1
#
_entry.id   AF-A0A848TXF0-F1
#
_cell.length_a   1.000
_cell.length_b   1.000
_cell.length_c   1.000
_cell.angle_alpha   90.00
_cell.angle_beta   90.00
_cell.angle_gamma   90.00
#
_symmetry.space_group_name_H-M   'P 1'
#
loop_
_entity.id
_entity.type
_entity.pdbx_description
1 polymer ?
#
loop_
_entity_poly.entity_id
_entity_poly.type
_entity_poly.pdbx_seq_one_letter_code
_entity_poly.pdbx_strand_id
1 'polypeptide(L)'
;ILGHTACGAVKGACDGAKLGNLTILLGKIIPAVNAVSQPSDPSLRNSKNIDFVNDVAVKNVHMTIENTRNMSPVLKEMENNGEIKIVGAMYDINNGKVTFL
;
A
#
# COMPACT_ATOMS: atom_id res chain seq x y z
N ILE A 1 -1.63 -3.65 -9.99
CA ILE A 1 -0.94 -2.76 -9.02
C ILE A 1 -0.01 -3.62 -8.19
N LEU A 2 1.30 -3.33 -8.22
CA LEU A 2 2.32 -4.12 -7.55
C LEU A 2 2.87 -3.33 -6.35
N GLY A 3 2.68 -3.88 -5.15
CA GLY A 3 3.39 -3.47 -3.95
C GLY A 3 4.63 -4.33 -3.73
N HIS A 4 5.42 -4.00 -2.72
CA HIS A 4 6.59 -4.81 -2.36
C HIS A 4 6.88 -4.79 -0.86
N THR A 5 7.54 -5.83 -0.37
CA THR A 5 7.98 -5.92 1.03
C THR A 5 9.03 -4.85 1.35
N ALA A 6 9.14 -4.50 2.64
CA ALA A 6 10.14 -3.55 3.17
C ALA A 6 10.19 -2.18 2.48
N CYS A 7 9.06 -1.70 1.95
CA CYS A 7 8.98 -0.42 1.24
C CYS A 7 9.37 0.77 2.12
N GLY A 8 10.40 1.52 1.71
CA GLY A 8 10.92 2.67 2.46
C GLY A 8 9.91 3.79 2.63
N ALA A 9 9.05 4.03 1.63
CA ALA A 9 7.97 5.02 1.76
C ALA A 9 6.92 4.59 2.79
N VAL A 10 6.56 3.31 2.82
CA VAL A 10 5.62 2.79 3.83
C VAL A 10 6.23 2.90 5.24
N LYS A 11 7.51 2.54 5.41
CA LYS A 11 8.25 2.74 6.67
C LYS A 11 8.20 4.20 7.12
N GLY A 12 8.53 5.14 6.23
CA GLY A 12 8.49 6.57 6.52
C GLY A 12 7.09 7.06 6.91
N ALA A 13 6.04 6.52 6.29
CA ALA A 13 4.66 6.83 6.64
C ALA A 13 4.28 6.27 8.02
N CYS A 14 4.65 5.02 8.33
CA CYS A 14 4.44 4.41 9.65
C CYS A 14 5.15 5.18 10.78
N ASP A 15 6.34 5.72 10.51
CA ASP A 15 7.10 6.51 11.49
C ASP A 15 6.64 7.98 11.59
N GLY A 16 5.68 8.40 10.76
CA GLY A 16 5.26 9.81 10.69
C GLY A 16 6.38 10.75 10.26
N ALA A 17 7.35 10.26 9.46
CA ALA A 17 8.55 10.98 9.09
C ALA A 17 8.24 12.34 8.41
N LYS A 18 8.97 13.38 8.80
CA LYS A 18 8.87 14.73 8.24
C LYS A 18 10.10 15.01 7.37
N LEU A 19 9.94 14.82 6.06
CA LEU A 19 11.03 14.83 5.08
C LEU A 19 10.80 15.88 3.98
N GLY A 20 10.40 17.10 4.37
CA GLY A 20 10.14 18.19 3.43
C GLY A 20 9.07 17.82 2.41
N ASN A 21 9.37 17.97 1.12
CA ASN A 21 8.45 17.64 0.01
C ASN A 21 7.97 16.18 0.02
N LEU A 22 8.79 15.25 0.55
CA LEU A 22 8.40 13.85 0.66
C LEU A 22 7.26 13.65 1.66
N THR A 23 7.09 14.54 2.64
CA THR A 23 6.00 14.47 3.64
C THR A 23 4.63 14.44 2.96
N ILE A 24 4.44 15.21 1.88
CA ILE A 24 3.18 15.25 1.12
C ILE A 24 2.92 13.90 0.46
N LEU A 25 3.95 13.27 -0.10
CA LEU A 25 3.84 11.96 -0.73
C LEU A 25 3.57 10.86 0.29
N LEU A 26 4.25 10.88 1.44
CA LEU A 26 4.00 9.96 2.55
C LEU A 26 2.57 10.11 3.09
N GLY A 27 2.02 11.33 3.07
CA GLY A 27 0.63 11.61 3.42
C GLY A 27 -0.39 10.78 2.64
N LYS A 28 -0.07 10.37 1.41
CA LYS A 28 -0.94 9.50 0.59
C LYS A 28 -1.00 8.05 1.10
N ILE A 29 -0.04 7.62 1.93
CA ILE A 29 0.06 6.27 2.50
C ILE A 29 -0.61 6.21 3.89
N ILE A 30 -0.72 7.34 4.59
CA ILE A 30 -1.34 7.43 5.93
C ILE A 30 -2.73 6.78 6.01
N PRO A 31 -3.63 6.91 5.01
CA PRO A 31 -4.90 6.19 5.02
C PRO A 31 -4.73 4.67 5.14
N ALA A 32 -3.72 4.09 4.46
CA ALA A 32 -3.42 2.67 4.57
C ALA A 32 -2.83 2.31 5.94
N VAL A 33 -1.96 3.17 6.50
CA VAL A 33 -1.42 3.01 7.86
C VAL A 33 -2.56 2.92 8.88
N ASN A 34 -3.56 3.79 8.77
CA ASN A 34 -4.70 3.83 9.70
C ASN A 34 -5.68 2.69 9.49
N ALA A 35 -5.81 2.19 8.26
CA ALA A 35 -6.77 1.14 7.91
C ALA A 35 -6.30 -0.28 8.30
N VAL A 36 -5.03 -0.46 8.64
CA VAL A 36 -4.52 -1.71 9.23
C VAL A 36 -4.85 -1.71 10.73
N SER A 37 -5.65 -2.67 11.20
CA SER A 37 -6.14 -2.71 12.58
C SER A 37 -5.16 -3.33 13.58
N GLN A 38 -4.20 -4.14 13.12
CA GLN A 38 -3.21 -4.82 13.96
C GLN A 38 -1.77 -4.40 13.62
N PRO A 39 -0.86 -4.35 14.59
CA PRO A 39 -1.13 -4.47 16.03
C PRO A 39 -1.95 -3.27 16.54
N SER A 40 -2.76 -3.52 17.57
CA SER A 40 -3.53 -2.45 18.24
C SER A 40 -2.66 -1.57 19.14
N ASP A 41 -1.54 -2.10 19.63
CA ASP A 41 -0.55 -1.34 20.40
C ASP A 41 0.16 -0.32 19.49
N PRO A 42 -0.01 1.00 19.73
CA PRO A 42 0.64 2.04 18.95
C PRO A 42 2.17 1.97 18.96
N SER A 43 2.77 1.45 20.04
CA SER A 43 4.23 1.33 20.16
C SER A 43 4.85 0.34 19.17
N LEU A 44 4.02 -0.55 18.61
CA LEU A 44 4.41 -1.54 17.60
C LEU A 44 4.08 -1.11 16.17
N ARG A 45 3.44 0.04 15.97
CA ARG A 45 3.00 0.53 14.65
C ARG A 45 4.03 1.47 14.02
N ASN A 46 5.25 0.98 13.84
CA ASN A 46 6.38 1.76 13.30
C ASN A 46 7.26 0.89 12.39
N SER A 47 8.28 1.50 11.77
CA SER A 47 9.15 0.87 10.77
C SER A 47 10.01 -0.29 11.28
N LYS A 48 10.17 -0.44 12.60
CA LYS A 48 10.89 -1.58 13.21
C LYS A 48 10.06 -2.86 13.19
N ASN A 49 8.73 -2.74 13.12
CA ASN A 49 7.83 -3.87 12.97
C ASN A 49 7.59 -4.14 11.48
N ILE A 50 8.38 -5.06 10.92
CA ILE A 50 8.33 -5.34 9.48
C ILE A 50 7.00 -5.96 9.05
N ASP A 51 6.35 -6.74 9.93
CA ASP A 51 5.06 -7.36 9.63
C ASP A 51 3.99 -6.28 9.49
N PHE A 52 3.94 -5.33 10.42
CA PHE A 52 3.05 -4.16 10.30
C PHE A 52 3.32 -3.36 9.03
N VAL A 53 4.58 -3.08 8.70
CA VAL A 53 4.95 -2.35 7.48
C VAL A 53 4.47 -3.10 6.23
N ASN A 54 4.64 -4.42 6.19
CA ASN A 54 4.21 -5.24 5.06
C ASN A 54 2.68 -5.30 4.97
N ASP A 55 1.97 -5.40 6.08
CA ASP A 55 0.49 -5.33 6.12
C ASP A 55 -0.01 -3.97 5.61
N VAL A 56 0.66 -2.87 5.98
CA VAL A 56 0.34 -1.54 5.44
C VAL A 56 0.62 -1.49 3.94
N ALA A 57 1.69 -2.11 3.44
CA ALA A 57 1.97 -2.17 2.01
C ALA A 57 0.87 -2.94 1.24
N VAL A 58 0.43 -4.09 1.77
CA VAL A 58 -0.70 -4.86 1.22
C VAL A 58 -1.97 -4.01 1.22
N LYS A 59 -2.29 -3.37 2.36
CA LYS A 59 -3.47 -2.52 2.48
C LYS A 59 -3.42 -1.35 1.49
N ASN A 60 -2.25 -0.76 1.29
CA ASN A 60 -2.04 0.29 0.30
C ASN A 60 -2.28 -0.19 -1.13
N VAL A 61 -1.90 -1.43 -1.48
CA VAL A 61 -2.22 -2.01 -2.79
C VAL A 61 -3.73 -2.13 -2.98
N HIS A 62 -4.45 -2.70 -1.99
CA HIS A 62 -5.92 -2.80 -2.07
C HIS A 62 -6.59 -1.43 -2.21
N MET A 63 -6.20 -0.45 -1.39
CA MET A 63 -6.76 0.90 -1.47
C MET A 63 -6.43 1.58 -2.80
N THR A 64 -5.26 1.31 -3.37
CA THR A 64 -4.88 1.84 -4.67
C THR A 64 -5.75 1.24 -5.78
N ILE A 65 -6.08 -0.05 -5.72
CA ILE A 65 -7.00 -0.69 -6.66
C ILE A 65 -8.37 0.00 -6.62
N GLU A 66 -8.92 0.18 -5.42
CA GLU A 66 -10.21 0.86 -5.24
C GLU A 66 -10.14 2.32 -5.72
N ASN A 67 -9.06 3.03 -5.40
CA ASN A 67 -8.85 4.39 -5.90
C ASN A 67 -8.73 4.44 -7.42
N THR A 68 -8.06 3.48 -8.07
CA THR A 68 -7.99 3.40 -9.53
C THR A 68 -9.39 3.25 -10.13
N ARG A 69 -10.24 2.38 -9.57
CA ARG A 69 -11.62 2.20 -9.99
C ARG A 69 -12.47 3.46 -9.77
N ASN A 70 -12.31 4.12 -8.62
CA ASN A 70 -13.11 5.29 -8.25
C ASN A 70 -12.69 6.57 -8.98
N MET A 71 -11.40 6.71 -9.32
CA MET A 71 -10.84 7.93 -9.91
C MET A 71 -10.67 7.86 -11.43
N SER A 72 -10.75 6.67 -12.03
CA SER A 72 -10.64 6.50 -13.48
C SER A 72 -11.88 5.82 -14.05
N PRO A 73 -12.88 6.61 -14.51
CA PRO A 73 -14.06 6.07 -15.18
C PRO A 73 -13.70 5.21 -16.39
N VAL A 74 -12.66 5.60 -17.15
CA VAL A 74 -12.17 4.87 -18.32
C VAL A 74 -11.70 3.47 -17.93
N LEU A 75 -10.80 3.34 -16.94
CA LEU A 75 -10.31 2.02 -16.52
C LEU A 75 -11.41 1.18 -15.89
N LYS A 76 -12.36 1.82 -15.19
CA LYS A 76 -13.51 1.13 -14.60
C LYS A 76 -14.45 0.57 -15.67
N GLU A 77 -14.72 1.34 -16.72
CA GLU A 77 -15.52 0.89 -17.86
C GLU A 77 -14.84 -0.29 -18.58
N MET A 78 -13.55 -0.18 -18.89
CA MET A 78 -12.78 -1.27 -19.51
C MET A 78 -12.77 -2.54 -18.65
N GLU A 79 -12.65 -2.42 -17.32
CA GLU A 79 -12.73 -3.57 -16.39
C GLU A 79 -14.14 -4.17 -16.39
N ASN A 80 -15.19 -3.35 -16.35
CA ASN A 80 -16.59 -3.82 -16.37
C ASN A 80 -16.95 -4.51 -17.69
N ASN A 81 -16.39 -4.05 -18.81
CA ASN A 81 -16.55 -4.68 -20.12
C ASN A 81 -15.72 -5.97 -20.28
N GLY A 82 -14.87 -6.30 -19.29
CA GLY A 82 -14.00 -7.48 -19.33
C GLY A 82 -12.79 -7.33 -20.26
N GLU A 83 -12.50 -6.12 -20.75
CA GLU A 83 -11.38 -5.83 -21.63
C GLU A 83 -10.04 -5.90 -20.88
N ILE A 84 -10.05 -5.52 -19.61
CA ILE A 84 -8.90 -5.59 -18.71
C ILE A 84 -9.29 -6.18 -17.35
N LYS A 85 -8.28 -6.56 -16.56
CA LYS A 85 -8.43 -6.87 -15.13
C LYS A 85 -7.54 -5.97 -14.31
N ILE A 86 -8.06 -5.39 -13.23
CA ILE A 86 -7.25 -4.65 -12.26
C ILE A 86 -6.95 -5.57 -11.08
N VAL A 87 -5.72 -6.10 -11.04
CA VAL A 87 -5.28 -7.05 -10.01
C VAL A 87 -4.21 -6.46 -9.10
N GLY A 88 -4.19 -6.90 -7.84
CA GLY A 88 -3.15 -6.60 -6.86
C GLY A 88 -2.08 -7.68 -6.81
N ALA A 89 -0.85 -7.32 -6.48
CA ALA A 89 0.20 -8.27 -6.17
C ALA A 89 1.22 -7.66 -5.21
N MET A 90 1.94 -8.54 -4.50
CA MET A 90 3.08 -8.21 -3.65
C MET A 90 4.34 -8.90 -4.15
N TYR A 91 5.39 -8.11 -4.35
CA TYR A 91 6.74 -8.56 -4.66
C TYR A 91 7.57 -8.68 -3.37
N ASP A 92 8.11 -9.86 -3.09
CA ASP A 92 9.06 -10.05 -2.00
C ASP A 92 10.48 -9.74 -2.47
N ILE A 93 11.04 -8.64 -1.97
CA ILE A 93 12.37 -8.17 -2.39
C ILE A 93 13.50 -9.14 -2.02
N ASN A 94 13.28 -10.04 -1.06
CA ASN A 94 14.33 -10.94 -0.57
C ASN A 94 14.54 -12.15 -1.51
N ASN A 95 13.50 -12.60 -2.20
CA ASN A 95 13.53 -13.83 -3.00
C ASN A 95 12.94 -13.66 -4.41
N GLY A 96 12.42 -12.50 -4.76
CA GLY A 96 11.86 -12.20 -6.08
C GLY A 96 10.46 -12.77 -6.32
N LYS A 97 9.84 -13.43 -5.34
CA LYS A 97 8.52 -14.04 -5.50
C LYS A 97 7.45 -12.96 -5.61
N VAL A 98 6.55 -13.15 -6.57
CA VAL A 98 5.31 -12.36 -6.69
C VAL A 98 4.15 -13.19 -6.17
N THR A 99 3.36 -12.63 -5.26
CA THR A 99 2.12 -13.21 -4.76
C THR A 99 0.96 -12.31 -5.18
N PHE A 100 0.04 -12.84 -5.99
CA PHE A 100 -1.19 -12.13 -6.34
C PHE A 100 -2.13 -12.07 -5.13
N LEU A 101 -2.85 -10.95 -4.99
CA LEU A 101 -3.80 -10.67 -3.90
C LEU A 101 -5.24 -10.96 -4.30
#